data_AF-A0A9E4IXE2-F1
#
_entry.id   AF-A0A9E4IXE2-F1
#
_cell.length_a   1.000
_cell.length_b   1.000
_cell.length_c   1.000
_cell.angle_alpha   90.00
_cell.angle_beta   90.00
_cell.angle_gamma   90.00
#
_symmetry.space_group_name_H-M   'P 1'
#
loop_
_entity.id
_entity.type
_entity.pdbx_description
1 polymer ?
#
loop_
_entity_poly.entity_id
_entity_poly.type
_entity_poly.pdbx_seq_one_letter_code
_entity_poly.pdbx_strand_id
1 'polypeptide(L)' 'GHMFPDGKGAGEQMIRWEFLDAAEKNFVGIEQHGETEFAAAAGFVVEEYEFTHLLPGAAE' A
#
# COMPACT_ATOMS: atom_id res chain seq x y z
N GLY A 1 2.22 -10.04 -5.41
CA GLY A 1 2.12 -10.53 -4.02
C GLY A 1 0.89 -11.41 -3.87
N HIS A 2 0.57 -11.85 -2.66
CA HIS A 2 -0.73 -12.46 -2.37
C HIS A 2 -1.45 -11.64 -1.30
N MET A 3 -2.73 -11.37 -1.50
CA MET A 3 -3.61 -10.73 -0.51
C MET A 3 -4.39 -11.83 0.21
N PHE A 4 -4.61 -11.68 1.52
CA PHE A 4 -5.35 -12.65 2.32
C PHE A 4 -6.63 -12.00 2.84
N PRO A 5 -7.77 -12.21 2.15
CA PRO A 5 -9.05 -11.76 2.65
C PRO A 5 -9.27 -12.37 4.04
N ASP A 6 -9.60 -11.54 5.03
CA ASP A 6 -9.84 -11.97 6.42
C ASP A 6 -8.68 -12.69 7.13
N GLY A 7 -7.46 -12.63 6.58
CA GLY A 7 -6.26 -13.24 7.16
C GLY A 7 -6.27 -14.77 7.19
N LYS A 8 -7.13 -15.44 6.41
CA LYS A 8 -7.27 -16.90 6.38
C LYS A 8 -7.36 -17.42 4.94
N GLY A 9 -6.95 -18.67 4.73
CA GLY A 9 -7.11 -19.37 3.43
C GLY A 9 -5.90 -19.25 2.51
N ALA A 10 -6.09 -19.72 1.26
CA ALA A 10 -5.10 -19.54 0.20
C ALA A 10 -5.11 -18.07 -0.23
N GLY A 11 -3.95 -17.40 -0.15
CA GLY A 11 -3.85 -16.01 -0.56
C GLY A 11 -4.19 -15.84 -2.03
N GLU A 12 -4.93 -14.78 -2.35
CA GLU A 12 -5.31 -14.43 -3.71
C GLU A 12 -4.18 -13.68 -4.40
N GLN A 13 -3.93 -13.98 -5.67
CA GLN A 13 -2.89 -13.29 -6.44
C GLN A 13 -3.21 -11.80 -6.51
N MET A 14 -2.23 -10.98 -6.14
CA MET A 14 -2.33 -9.52 -6.16
C MET A 14 -1.23 -8.92 -7.03
N ILE A 15 -1.62 -8.01 -7.91
CA ILE A 15 -0.71 -7.18 -8.71
C ILE A 15 -0.91 -5.72 -8.30
N ARG A 16 0.19 -4.98 -8.18
CA ARG A 16 0.18 -3.56 -7.84
C ARG A 16 1.05 -2.79 -8.82
N TRP A 17 0.52 -1.67 -9.28
CA TRP A 17 1.24 -0.68 -10.06
C TRP A 17 1.26 0.65 -9.31
N GLU A 18 2.40 1.33 -9.33
CA GLU A 18 2.56 2.66 -8.78
C GLU A 18 3.15 3.56 -9.86
N PHE A 19 2.51 4.71 -10.05
CA PHE A 19 2.93 5.72 -11.01
C PHE A 19 3.28 6.97 -10.22
N LEU A 20 4.54 7.37 -10.27
CA LEU A 20 5.01 8.60 -9.65
C LEU A 20 5.00 9.76 -10.65
N ASP A 21 4.83 10.98 -10.12
CA ASP A 21 5.13 12.17 -10.90
C ASP A 21 6.64 12.31 -11.16
N ALA A 22 7.02 13.26 -12.00
CA ALA A 22 8.42 13.49 -12.37
C ALA A 22 9.32 13.91 -11.18
N ALA A 23 8.72 14.34 -10.07
CA ALA A 23 9.44 14.76 -8.86
C ALA A 23 9.47 13.65 -7.80
N GLU A 24 8.87 12.49 -8.07
CA GLU A 24 8.72 11.37 -7.13
C GLU A 24 8.00 11.75 -5.83
N LYS A 25 7.15 12.78 -5.87
CA LYS A 25 6.44 13.29 -4.67
C LYS A 25 5.01 12.83 -4.58
N ASN A 26 4.30 12.76 -5.69
CA ASN A 26 2.92 12.30 -5.75
C ASN A 26 2.86 10.96 -6.47
N PHE A 27 1.93 10.11 -6.07
CA PHE A 27 1.72 8.83 -6.72
C PHE A 27 0.23 8.51 -6.93
N VAL A 28 -0.03 7.72 -7.97
CA VAL A 28 -1.28 6.98 -8.15
C VAL A 28 -0.95 5.50 -8.11
N GLY A 29 -1.61 4.77 -7.22
CA GLY A 29 -1.51 3.32 -7.07
C GLY A 29 -2.76 2.62 -7.60
N ILE A 30 -2.57 1.52 -8.32
CA ILE A 30 -3.65 0.61 -8.73
C ILE A 30 -3.30 -0.78 -8.22
N GLU A 31 -4.24 -1.41 -7.53
CA GLU A 31 -4.15 -2.78 -7.06
C GLU A 31 -5.21 -3.63 -7.75
N GLN A 32 -4.82 -4.81 -8.21
CA GLN A 32 -5.69 -5.84 -8.75
C GLN A 32 -5.67 -7.04 -7.81
N HIS A 33 -6.84 -7.51 -7.41
CA HIS A 33 -7.06 -8.70 -6.60
C HIS A 33 -7.75 -9.75 -7.47
N GLY A 34 -7.08 -10.89 -7.65
CA GLY A 34 -7.55 -11.94 -8.55
C GLY A 34 -7.65 -11.44 -9.99
N GLU A 35 -8.77 -11.76 -10.65
CA GLU A 35 -8.95 -11.44 -12.08
C GLU A 35 -9.82 -10.20 -12.33
N THR A 36 -10.67 -9.81 -11.38
CA THR A 36 -11.76 -8.85 -11.66
C THR A 36 -11.91 -7.72 -10.65
N GLU A 37 -11.25 -7.81 -9.50
CA GLU A 37 -11.36 -6.79 -8.46
C GLU A 37 -10.20 -5.80 -8.53
N PHE A 38 -10.53 -4.50 -8.49
CA PHE A 38 -9.55 -3.42 -8.60
C PHE A 38 -9.79 -2.36 -7.53
N ALA A 39 -8.71 -1.84 -6.96
CA ALA A 39 -8.68 -0.69 -6.09
C ALA A 39 -7.69 0.35 -6.63
N ALA A 40 -7.98 1.62 -6.40
CA ALA A 40 -7.08 2.71 -6.76
C ALA A 40 -6.98 3.73 -5.63
N ALA A 41 -5.79 4.27 -5.43
CA ALA A 41 -5.51 5.30 -4.45
C ALA A 41 -4.55 6.34 -5.02
N ALA A 42 -4.67 7.58 -4.56
CA ALA A 42 -3.71 8.64 -4.84
C ALA A 42 -3.13 9.13 -3.51
N GLY A 43 -1.86 9.50 -3.53
CA GLY A 43 -1.16 9.94 -2.33
C GLY A 43 0.14 10.65 -2.65
N PHE A 44 0.94 10.84 -1.61
CA PHE A 44 2.25 11.46 -1.69
C PHE A 44 3.27 10.67 -0.86
N VAL A 45 4.53 10.77 -1.27
CA VAL A 45 5.66 10.18 -0.57
C VAL A 45 6.01 11.08 0.61
N VAL A 46 6.23 10.46 1.77
CA VAL A 46 6.69 11.12 3.00
C VAL A 46 7.98 10.46 3.46
N GLU A 47 8.83 11.24 4.11
CA GLU A 47 10.09 10.76 4.65
C GLU A 47 9.88 10.03 5.99
N GLU A 48 10.80 9.13 6.35
CA GLU A 48 10.67 8.28 7.55
C GLU A 48 10.50 9.11 8.85
N TYR A 49 11.17 10.27 8.92
CA TYR A 49 11.11 11.16 10.08
C TYR A 49 9.78 11.90 10.25
N GLU A 50 8.91 11.90 9.23
CA GLU A 50 7.61 12.58 9.30
C GLU A 50 6.58 11.75 10.10
N PHE A 51 6.86 10.48 10.35
CA PHE A 51 6.07 9.65 11.25
C PHE A 51 6.62 9.70 12.68
N THR A 52 5.77 9.96 13.66
CA THR A 52 6.09 9.79 15.08
C THR A 52 5.30 8.59 15.63
N HIS A 53 5.87 7.86 16.60
CA HIS A 53 5.18 6.75 17.29
C HIS A 53 4.74 5.57 16.41
N LEU A 54 5.52 5.21 15.37
CA LEU A 54 5.25 4.04 14.50
C LEU A 54 5.28 2.69 15.25
N LEU A 55 5.99 2.62 16.38
CA LEU A 55 6.09 1.41 17.18
C LEU A 55 5.05 1.42 18.31
N PRO A 56 4.18 0.40 18.40
CA PRO A 56 3.32 0.24 19.56
C PRO A 56 4.20 -0.14 20.76
N GLY A 57 4.53 0.84 21.61
CA GLY A 57 5.27 0.59 22.86
C GLY A 57 6.30 1.62 23.31
N ALA A 58 6.46 2.76 22.62
CA ALA A 58 7.23 3.88 23.17
C ALA A 58 6.29 4.90 23.83
N ALA A 59 5.56 4.46 24.86
CA ALA A 59 5.09 5.36 25.91
C ALA A 59 6.09 5.20 27.07
N GLU A 60 6.81 6.27 27.40
CA GLU A 60 7.55 6.36 28.69
C GLU A 60 6.60 6.22 29.88
#